data_AF-A0A1B8JB15-F1
#
_entry.id   AF-A0A1B8JB15-F1
#
_cell.length_a   1.000
_cell.length_b   1.000
_cell.length_c   1.000
_cell.angle_alpha   90.00
_cell.angle_beta   90.00
_cell.angle_gamma   90.00
#
_symmetry.space_group_name_H-M   'P 1'
#
loop_
_entity.id
_entity.type
_entity.pdbx_description
1 polymer ?
#
loop_
_entity_poly.entity_id
_entity_poly.type
_entity_poly.pdbx_seq_one_letter_code
_entity_poly.pdbx_strand_id
1 'polypeptide(L)'
;MPDNPQNPQRFRLKAAFQYCLKNFFYLALPLIVFIIYYFLYIRFQSSDYFYRFFQEGFLPHNIKEYPKFIKEVWLGVYQSYTPFLTTNAVRFYALACIFGLFALYKQRRDIFYICVFSLFIDIALSWFRIYPFGRNEFIGGRLSLFMSVIFYISICYFLYALHLSKKFYIRIIANLLLATITIAAFVAYKKPIIKHQFFTYQQMHVHITNIANNASARDVVFLSELTKPAFFYYSYLENIKIPHKIINDDLKLLESELIQIFDSGANIWILASHYSFELKEEIMIIARRVFENKADLTISTKDGAMFIKIAHKKYDSAPT
;
A
#
# COMPACT_ATOMS: atom_id res chain seq x y z
N MET A 1 41.21 37.64 -28.14
CA MET A 1 40.11 38.57 -27.81
C MET A 1 39.62 38.22 -26.41
N PRO A 2 39.71 39.11 -25.42
CA PRO A 2 39.21 38.85 -24.08
C PRO A 2 37.67 38.92 -24.08
N ASP A 3 37.02 37.91 -23.49
CA ASP A 3 35.56 37.80 -23.38
C ASP A 3 34.99 38.99 -22.58
N ASN A 4 34.08 39.73 -23.21
CA ASN A 4 33.37 40.87 -22.63
C ASN A 4 32.44 40.39 -21.49
N PRO A 5 32.60 40.85 -20.23
CA PRO A 5 31.85 40.39 -19.05
C PRO A 5 30.40 40.92 -18.96
N GLN A 6 29.78 41.27 -20.09
CA GLN A 6 28.48 41.97 -20.12
C GLN A 6 27.24 41.07 -20.07
N ASN A 7 27.35 39.76 -19.84
CA ASN A 7 26.17 38.91 -19.65
C ASN A 7 26.33 37.89 -18.50
N PRO A 8 26.02 38.28 -17.25
CA PRO A 8 26.21 37.42 -16.08
C PRO A 8 25.39 36.13 -16.11
N GLN A 9 24.31 36.06 -16.90
CA GLN A 9 23.53 34.83 -17.09
C GLN A 9 24.27 33.79 -17.96
N ARG A 10 24.94 34.21 -19.04
CA ARG A 10 25.76 33.32 -19.88
C ARG A 10 26.94 32.74 -19.10
N PHE A 11 27.57 33.54 -18.23
CA PHE A 11 28.68 33.10 -17.39
C PHE A 11 28.23 32.04 -16.38
N ARG A 12 27.07 32.22 -15.75
CA ARG A 12 26.47 31.25 -14.82
C ARG A 12 26.08 29.93 -15.50
N LEU A 13 25.55 29.99 -16.72
CA LEU A 13 25.19 28.79 -17.48
C LEU A 13 26.43 27.96 -17.86
N LYS A 14 27.50 28.63 -18.31
CA LYS A 14 28.77 28.00 -18.70
C LYS A 14 29.46 27.35 -17.49
N ALA A 15 29.45 28.03 -16.33
CA ALA A 15 29.97 27.49 -15.07
C ALA A 15 29.14 26.30 -14.55
N ALA A 16 27.80 26.37 -14.62
CA ALA A 16 26.93 25.25 -14.27
C ALA A 16 27.14 24.04 -15.18
N PHE A 17 27.29 24.26 -16.49
CA PHE A 17 27.58 23.19 -17.45
C PHE A 17 28.94 22.53 -17.19
N GLN A 18 29.97 23.33 -16.92
CA GLN A 18 31.28 22.81 -16.51
C GLN A 18 31.23 22.04 -15.19
N TYR A 19 30.43 22.49 -14.22
CA TYR A 19 30.20 21.77 -12.97
C TYR A 19 29.52 20.42 -13.21
N CYS A 20 28.48 20.37 -14.06
CA CYS A 20 27.80 19.14 -14.42
C CYS A 20 28.72 18.15 -15.14
N LEU A 21 29.56 18.63 -16.07
CA LEU A 21 30.55 17.79 -16.76
C LEU A 21 31.60 17.24 -15.78
N LYS A 22 32.14 18.08 -14.91
CA LYS A 22 33.18 17.68 -13.95
C LYS A 22 32.67 16.70 -12.89
N ASN A 23 31.39 16.80 -12.54
CA ASN A 23 30.73 15.92 -11.59
C ASN A 23 29.81 14.89 -12.26
N PHE A 24 29.94 14.66 -13.57
CA PHE A 24 29.00 13.85 -14.36
C PHE A 24 28.79 12.47 -13.74
N PHE A 25 29.87 11.78 -13.37
CA PHE A 25 29.77 10.46 -12.75
C PHE A 25 29.07 10.48 -11.39
N TYR A 26 29.32 11.50 -10.56
CA TYR A 26 28.63 11.66 -9.27
C TYR A 26 27.14 12.00 -9.45
N LEU A 27 26.80 12.77 -10.48
CA LEU A 27 25.42 13.09 -10.82
C LEU A 27 24.69 11.93 -11.49
N ALA A 28 25.42 11.07 -12.23
CA ALA A 28 24.89 9.88 -12.88
C ALA A 28 24.77 8.68 -11.93
N LEU A 29 25.58 8.61 -10.87
CA LEU A 29 25.58 7.51 -9.91
C LEU A 29 24.20 7.26 -9.28
N PRO A 30 23.44 8.27 -8.81
CA PRO A 30 22.07 8.08 -8.34
C PRO A 30 21.15 7.48 -9.41
N LEU A 31 21.31 7.89 -10.68
CA LEU A 31 20.53 7.36 -11.80
C LEU A 31 20.88 5.89 -12.06
N ILE A 32 22.16 5.54 -12.04
CA ILE A 32 22.64 4.17 -12.22
C ILE A 32 22.13 3.28 -11.07
N VAL A 33 22.26 3.73 -9.82
CA VAL A 33 21.74 3.02 -8.65
C VAL A 33 20.23 2.85 -8.75
N PHE A 34 19.50 3.87 -9.22
CA PHE A 34 18.07 3.79 -9.46
C PHE A 34 17.71 2.75 -10.53
N ILE A 35 18.43 2.74 -11.66
CA ILE A 35 18.24 1.77 -12.75
C ILE A 35 18.51 0.35 -12.23
N ILE A 36 19.62 0.14 -11.51
CA ILE A 36 19.96 -1.15 -10.92
C ILE A 36 18.89 -1.57 -9.91
N TYR A 37 18.48 -0.69 -9.01
CA TYR A 37 17.40 -0.95 -8.06
C TYR A 37 16.08 -1.29 -8.76
N TYR A 38 15.76 -0.61 -9.87
CA TYR A 38 14.58 -0.93 -10.66
C TYR A 38 14.64 -2.33 -11.27
N PHE A 39 15.73 -2.67 -11.96
CA PHE A 39 15.86 -3.96 -12.63
C PHE A 39 16.03 -5.14 -11.65
N LEU A 40 16.75 -4.94 -10.54
CA LEU A 40 17.06 -6.01 -9.60
C LEU A 40 15.99 -6.19 -8.50
N TYR A 41 15.30 -5.12 -8.11
CA TYR A 41 14.40 -5.17 -6.96
C TYR A 41 12.95 -4.94 -7.36
N ILE A 42 12.65 -3.87 -8.10
CA ILE A 42 11.26 -3.50 -8.42
C ILE A 42 10.63 -4.49 -9.41
N ARG A 43 11.34 -4.80 -10.50
CA ARG A 43 10.85 -5.74 -11.54
C ARG A 43 10.67 -7.17 -11.01
N PHE A 44 11.43 -7.57 -10.00
CA PHE A 44 11.31 -8.91 -9.40
C PHE A 44 10.24 -8.98 -8.30
N GLN A 45 9.90 -7.87 -7.65
CA GLN A 45 8.76 -7.80 -6.72
C GLN A 45 7.41 -7.52 -7.40
N SER A 46 7.42 -7.09 -8.66
CA SER A 46 6.19 -6.85 -9.41
C SER A 46 5.56 -8.17 -9.84
N SER A 47 4.79 -8.79 -8.95
CA SER A 47 3.83 -9.82 -9.35
C SER A 47 2.79 -9.20 -10.28
N ASP A 48 2.22 -9.99 -11.21
CA ASP A 48 1.10 -9.54 -12.05
C ASP A 48 -0.04 -8.94 -11.22
N TYR A 49 -0.20 -9.44 -9.99
CA TYR A 49 -1.14 -8.91 -9.00
C TYR A 49 -0.86 -7.45 -8.62
N PHE A 50 0.40 -7.05 -8.41
CA PHE A 50 0.74 -5.66 -8.07
C PHE A 50 0.25 -4.68 -9.15
N TYR A 51 0.54 -4.98 -10.41
CA TYR A 51 0.13 -4.12 -11.52
C TYR A 51 -1.37 -4.11 -11.75
N ARG A 52 -2.06 -5.25 -11.58
CA ARG A 52 -3.53 -5.33 -11.62
C ARG A 52 -4.17 -4.54 -10.49
N PHE A 53 -3.66 -4.69 -9.26
CA PHE A 53 -4.19 -4.02 -8.07
C PHE A 53 -4.03 -2.49 -8.14
N PHE A 54 -2.87 -2.02 -8.64
CA PHE A 54 -2.56 -0.60 -8.72
C PHE A 54 -2.83 0.04 -10.10
N GLN A 55 -3.45 -0.68 -11.04
CA GLN A 55 -3.63 -0.22 -12.42
C GLN A 55 -4.30 1.17 -12.51
N GLU A 56 -5.28 1.41 -11.64
CA GLU A 56 -6.01 2.68 -11.53
C GLU A 56 -5.20 3.80 -10.88
N GLY A 57 -4.16 3.47 -10.10
CA GLY A 57 -3.33 4.43 -9.35
C GLY A 57 -2.19 5.07 -10.16
N PHE A 58 -2.04 4.68 -11.42
CA PHE A 58 -1.07 5.27 -12.36
C PHE A 58 -1.69 6.42 -13.16
N LEU A 59 -0.85 7.34 -13.62
CA LEU A 59 -1.31 8.41 -14.50
C LEU A 59 -1.91 7.87 -15.80
N PRO A 60 -3.12 8.34 -16.17
CA PRO A 60 -3.68 8.02 -17.47
C PRO A 60 -2.83 8.65 -18.57
N HIS A 61 -2.57 7.91 -19.64
CA HIS A 61 -1.84 8.45 -20.79
C HIS A 61 -2.75 9.35 -21.65
N ASN A 62 -4.06 9.20 -21.51
CA ASN A 62 -5.06 9.97 -22.22
C ASN A 62 -5.53 11.16 -21.39
N ILE A 63 -5.39 12.37 -21.95
CA ILE A 63 -5.78 13.63 -21.29
C ILE A 63 -7.27 13.64 -20.90
N LYS A 64 -8.14 12.98 -21.68
CA LYS A 64 -9.59 12.94 -21.39
C LYS A 64 -9.96 12.20 -20.11
N GLU A 65 -9.06 11.34 -19.61
CA GLU A 65 -9.28 10.55 -18.39
C GLU A 65 -8.86 11.31 -17.12
N TYR A 66 -8.11 12.41 -17.24
CA TYR A 66 -7.62 13.19 -16.11
C TYR A 66 -8.72 13.76 -15.21
N PRO A 67 -9.84 14.30 -15.70
CA PRO A 67 -10.90 14.80 -14.83
C PRO A 67 -11.47 13.72 -13.90
N LYS A 68 -11.67 12.50 -14.44
CA LYS A 68 -12.12 11.34 -13.68
C LYS A 68 -11.04 10.88 -12.70
N PHE A 69 -9.80 10.74 -13.19
CA PHE A 69 -8.65 10.36 -12.38
C PHE A 69 -8.42 11.31 -11.20
N ILE A 70 -8.47 12.63 -11.40
CA ILE A 70 -8.29 13.63 -10.34
C ILE A 70 -9.36 13.49 -9.26
N LYS A 71 -10.62 13.33 -9.69
CA LYS A 71 -11.77 13.27 -8.79
C LYS A 71 -11.81 11.96 -7.99
N GLU A 72 -11.54 10.84 -8.63
CA GLU A 72 -11.80 9.50 -8.08
C GLU A 72 -10.54 8.83 -7.54
N VAL A 73 -9.38 9.07 -8.15
CA VAL A 73 -8.13 8.38 -7.80
C VAL A 73 -7.17 9.32 -7.07
N TRP A 74 -6.87 10.49 -7.62
CA TRP A 74 -5.82 11.38 -7.10
C TRP A 74 -6.11 11.89 -5.69
N LEU A 75 -7.38 12.17 -5.36
CA LEU A 75 -7.75 12.53 -3.98
C LEU A 75 -7.57 11.36 -3.00
N GLY A 76 -7.87 10.13 -3.41
CA GLY A 76 -7.67 8.93 -2.59
C GLY A 76 -6.18 8.57 -2.43
N VAL A 77 -5.39 8.82 -3.47
CA VAL A 77 -3.92 8.81 -3.40
C VAL A 77 -3.43 9.81 -2.36
N TYR A 78 -3.90 11.05 -2.44
CA TYR A 78 -3.44 12.14 -1.56
C TYR A 78 -3.84 11.91 -0.10
N GLN A 79 -4.99 11.26 0.14
CA GLN A 79 -5.43 10.85 1.47
C GLN A 79 -4.38 10.03 2.22
N SER A 80 -3.59 9.22 1.50
CA SER A 80 -2.52 8.39 2.07
C SER A 80 -1.29 9.19 2.53
N TYR A 81 -1.15 10.44 2.07
CA TYR A 81 -0.04 11.34 2.44
C TYR A 81 -0.42 12.37 3.50
N THR A 82 -1.69 12.45 3.87
CA THR A 82 -2.14 13.41 4.89
C THR A 82 -2.39 12.69 6.21
N PRO A 83 -2.14 13.34 7.36
CA PRO A 83 -2.55 12.80 8.65
C PRO A 83 -4.08 12.79 8.83
N PHE A 84 -4.83 13.29 7.84
CA PHE A 84 -6.26 13.37 7.84
C PHE A 84 -6.86 12.23 7.01
N LEU A 85 -7.66 11.39 7.66
CA LEU A 85 -8.28 10.22 7.03
C LEU A 85 -9.63 10.58 6.39
N THR A 86 -9.79 11.83 5.93
CA THR A 86 -11.04 12.35 5.36
C THR A 86 -10.76 13.15 4.08
N THR A 87 -11.50 12.84 3.02
CA THR A 87 -11.33 13.45 1.68
C THR A 87 -11.54 14.96 1.64
N ASN A 88 -12.33 15.53 2.56
CA ASN A 88 -12.52 16.98 2.66
C ASN A 88 -11.26 17.70 3.16
N ALA A 89 -10.60 17.18 4.20
CA ALA A 89 -9.39 17.76 4.75
C ALA A 89 -8.20 17.66 3.78
N VAL A 90 -8.17 16.59 2.97
CA VAL A 90 -7.17 16.34 1.92
C VAL A 90 -7.08 17.50 0.93
N ARG A 91 -8.22 18.08 0.51
CA ARG A 91 -8.23 19.23 -0.43
C ARG A 91 -7.57 20.47 0.17
N PHE A 92 -7.90 20.79 1.43
CA PHE A 92 -7.28 21.91 2.14
C PHE A 92 -5.79 21.67 2.37
N TYR A 93 -5.41 20.44 2.70
CA TYR A 93 -4.02 20.05 2.87
C TYR A 93 -3.21 20.19 1.57
N ALA A 94 -3.79 19.80 0.42
CA ALA A 94 -3.17 19.98 -0.89
C ALA A 94 -2.93 21.46 -1.22
N LEU A 95 -3.94 22.31 -1.01
CA LEU A 95 -3.79 23.77 -1.18
C LEU A 95 -2.72 24.35 -0.26
N ALA A 96 -2.70 23.93 1.01
CA ALA A 96 -1.69 24.37 1.97
C ALA A 96 -0.28 23.93 1.56
N CYS A 97 -0.11 22.74 0.96
CA CYS A 97 1.17 22.31 0.40
C CYS A 97 1.62 23.19 -0.78
N ILE A 98 0.70 23.61 -1.66
CA ILE A 98 1.02 24.54 -2.77
C ILE A 98 1.50 25.89 -2.22
N PHE A 99 0.78 26.46 -1.25
CA PHE A 99 1.22 27.71 -0.59
C PHE A 99 2.55 27.51 0.16
N GLY A 100 2.76 26.33 0.73
CA GLY A 100 4.00 25.90 1.34
C GLY A 100 5.18 25.93 0.38
N LEU A 101 5.03 25.33 -0.81
CA LEU A 101 6.03 25.38 -1.87
C LEU A 101 6.33 26.82 -2.31
N PHE A 102 5.31 27.68 -2.39
CA PHE A 102 5.53 29.10 -2.70
C PHE A 102 6.31 29.84 -1.60
N ALA A 103 5.98 29.59 -0.32
CA ALA A 103 6.74 30.13 0.81
C ALA A 103 8.19 29.64 0.79
N LEU A 104 8.37 28.36 0.47
CA LEU A 104 9.67 27.69 0.41
C LEU A 104 10.52 28.23 -0.75
N TYR A 105 9.93 28.54 -1.91
CA TYR A 105 10.62 29.27 -2.99
C TYR A 105 11.11 30.66 -2.56
N LYS A 106 10.36 31.36 -1.71
CA LYS A 106 10.77 32.68 -1.21
C LYS A 106 11.88 32.60 -0.14
N GLN A 107 11.86 31.59 0.70
CA GLN A 107 12.72 31.50 1.89
C GLN A 107 13.95 30.60 1.68
N ARG A 108 13.79 29.47 0.98
CA ARG A 108 14.80 28.41 0.80
C ARG A 108 14.70 27.77 -0.60
N ARG A 109 15.17 28.52 -1.61
CA ARG A 109 15.12 28.10 -3.02
C ARG A 109 15.81 26.76 -3.29
N ASP A 110 16.88 26.46 -2.55
CA ASP A 110 17.60 25.20 -2.59
C ASP A 110 16.68 24.00 -2.30
N ILE A 111 15.95 24.06 -1.18
CA ILE A 111 15.00 23.01 -0.80
C ILE A 111 13.83 22.98 -1.79
N PHE A 112 13.41 24.12 -2.33
CA PHE A 112 12.32 24.20 -3.29
C PHE A 112 12.62 23.39 -4.55
N TYR A 113 13.82 23.58 -5.11
CA TYR A 113 14.21 22.85 -6.30
C TYR A 113 14.27 21.34 -6.05
N ILE A 114 14.74 20.92 -4.86
CA ILE A 114 14.73 19.50 -4.47
C ILE A 114 13.30 18.96 -4.41
N CYS A 115 12.39 19.65 -3.71
CA CYS A 115 11.00 19.21 -3.59
C CYS A 115 10.30 19.12 -4.95
N VAL A 116 10.45 20.14 -5.79
CA VAL A 116 9.82 20.17 -7.13
C VAL A 116 10.41 19.09 -8.04
N PHE A 117 11.73 18.91 -8.03
CA PHE A 117 12.38 17.87 -8.84
C PHE A 117 11.94 16.46 -8.41
N SER A 118 11.83 16.20 -7.10
CA SER A 118 11.31 14.92 -6.59
C SER A 118 9.86 14.67 -7.02
N LEU A 119 9.00 15.69 -6.99
CA LEU A 119 7.61 15.58 -7.49
C LEU A 119 7.57 15.28 -8.99
N PHE A 120 8.45 15.89 -9.79
CA PHE A 120 8.56 15.59 -11.22
C PHE A 120 9.01 14.15 -11.48
N ILE A 121 9.98 13.65 -10.72
CA ILE A 121 10.40 12.25 -10.81
C ILE A 121 9.22 11.32 -10.51
N ASP A 122 8.46 11.59 -9.44
CA ASP A 122 7.32 10.76 -9.05
C ASP A 122 6.23 10.71 -10.16
N ILE A 123 5.91 11.88 -10.73
CA ILE A 123 5.02 12.00 -11.89
C ILE A 123 5.54 11.18 -13.08
N ALA A 124 6.83 11.29 -13.39
CA ALA A 124 7.43 10.55 -14.50
C ALA A 124 7.36 9.03 -14.26
N LEU A 125 7.68 8.57 -13.06
CA LEU A 125 7.63 7.14 -12.71
C LEU A 125 6.20 6.58 -12.77
N SER A 126 5.20 7.36 -12.35
CA SER A 126 3.80 6.99 -12.49
C SER A 126 3.34 6.96 -13.95
N TRP A 127 3.78 7.93 -14.75
CA TRP A 127 3.51 7.96 -16.18
C TRP A 127 4.10 6.75 -16.90
N PHE A 128 5.35 6.38 -16.61
CA PHE A 128 6.01 5.20 -17.20
C PHE A 128 5.52 3.86 -16.62
N ARG A 129 4.44 3.85 -15.82
CA ARG A 129 3.91 2.65 -15.17
C ARG A 129 4.93 1.93 -14.27
N ILE A 130 5.93 2.67 -13.76
CA ILE A 130 6.98 2.14 -12.88
C ILE A 130 6.51 2.12 -11.43
N TYR A 131 5.94 3.22 -10.93
CA TYR A 131 5.41 3.32 -9.57
C TYR A 131 4.03 4.00 -9.53
N PRO A 132 3.00 3.35 -8.95
CA PRO A 132 1.70 3.97 -8.77
C PRO A 132 1.73 4.91 -7.56
N PHE A 133 0.87 5.92 -7.54
CA PHE A 133 0.83 6.85 -6.41
C PHE A 133 0.16 6.28 -5.14
N GLY A 134 -0.52 5.14 -5.21
CA GLY A 134 -1.26 4.50 -4.11
C GLY A 134 -2.78 4.40 -4.35
N ARG A 135 -3.51 3.76 -3.42
CA ARG A 135 -4.98 3.62 -3.46
C ARG A 135 -5.53 3.41 -2.05
N ASN A 136 -6.59 4.14 -1.68
CA ASN A 136 -7.42 3.92 -0.49
C ASN A 136 -6.61 3.56 0.78
N GLU A 137 -5.78 4.50 1.27
CA GLU A 137 -4.94 4.34 2.47
C GLU A 137 -3.70 3.44 2.29
N PHE A 138 -3.57 2.73 1.17
CA PHE A 138 -2.36 2.00 0.81
C PHE A 138 -1.45 2.85 -0.06
N ILE A 139 -0.30 3.21 0.52
CA ILE A 139 0.82 3.85 -0.16
C ILE A 139 1.32 2.89 -1.26
N GLY A 140 1.38 3.34 -2.52
CA GLY A 140 1.60 2.52 -3.73
C GLY A 140 2.96 1.83 -3.87
N GLY A 141 3.74 1.82 -2.79
CA GLY A 141 5.07 1.24 -2.70
C GLY A 141 5.94 2.00 -1.71
N ARG A 142 7.14 1.46 -1.44
CA ARG A 142 8.10 2.11 -0.54
C ARG A 142 8.56 3.48 -1.03
N LEU A 143 8.49 3.75 -2.34
CA LEU A 143 8.89 5.05 -2.91
C LEU A 143 7.91 6.17 -2.55
N SER A 144 6.62 5.87 -2.58
CA SER A 144 5.54 6.77 -2.18
C SER A 144 5.68 7.21 -0.70
N LEU A 145 6.22 6.37 0.19
CA LEU A 145 6.55 6.73 1.58
C LEU A 145 7.56 7.91 1.67
N PHE A 146 8.49 8.02 0.71
CA PHE A 146 9.42 9.15 0.66
C PHE A 146 8.76 10.43 0.17
N MET A 147 7.67 10.35 -0.61
CA MET A 147 6.92 11.52 -1.07
C MET A 147 6.16 12.20 0.06
N SER A 148 5.75 11.47 1.10
CA SER A 148 5.18 12.03 2.33
C SER A 148 6.06 13.15 2.92
N VAL A 149 7.39 12.98 2.88
CA VAL A 149 8.34 13.97 3.41
C VAL A 149 8.26 15.30 2.65
N ILE A 150 8.06 15.26 1.33
CA ILE A 150 7.93 16.46 0.51
C ILE A 150 6.68 17.25 0.89
N PHE A 151 5.57 16.57 1.15
CA PHE A 151 4.34 17.19 1.63
C PHE A 151 4.49 17.74 3.06
N TYR A 152 5.19 17.04 3.95
CA TYR A 152 5.50 17.53 5.30
C TYR A 152 6.40 18.76 5.30
N ILE A 153 7.42 18.79 4.46
CA ILE A 153 8.26 19.98 4.30
C ILE A 153 7.40 21.14 3.81
N SER A 154 6.56 20.91 2.79
CA SER A 154 5.69 21.93 2.23
C SER A 154 4.72 22.50 3.28
N ILE A 155 4.02 21.65 4.04
CA ILE A 155 3.09 22.12 5.07
C ILE A 155 3.80 22.87 6.21
N CYS A 156 5.01 22.44 6.60
CA CYS A 156 5.80 23.13 7.62
C CYS A 156 6.15 24.56 7.17
N TYR A 157 6.56 24.75 5.92
CA TYR A 157 6.87 26.09 5.39
C TYR A 157 5.62 26.95 5.23
N PHE A 158 4.46 26.37 4.93
CA PHE A 158 3.18 27.08 4.95
C PHE A 158 2.87 27.60 6.37
N LEU A 159 2.91 26.72 7.37
CA LEU A 159 2.63 27.08 8.77
C LEU A 159 3.65 28.10 9.30
N TYR A 160 4.93 27.91 8.96
CA TYR A 160 5.99 28.85 9.31
C TYR A 160 5.77 30.23 8.70
N ALA A 161 5.37 30.31 7.42
CA ALA A 161 5.04 31.59 6.77
C ALA A 161 3.85 32.29 7.45
N LEU A 162 2.83 31.54 7.89
CA LEU A 162 1.73 32.10 8.68
C LEU A 162 2.19 32.56 10.07
N HIS A 163 3.07 31.80 10.72
CA HIS A 163 3.62 32.13 12.03
C HIS A 163 4.50 33.39 12.02
N LEU A 164 5.19 33.66 10.91
CA LEU A 164 5.94 34.90 10.71
C LEU A 164 5.06 36.13 10.40
N SER A 165 3.76 35.96 10.24
CA SER A 165 2.85 37.08 10.00
C SER A 165 2.86 38.08 11.17
N LYS A 166 2.89 39.38 10.84
CA LYS A 166 2.78 40.46 11.84
C LYS A 166 1.44 40.47 12.57
N LYS A 167 0.40 39.88 11.98
CA LYS A 167 -0.95 39.87 12.54
C LYS A 167 -1.09 38.75 13.57
N PHE A 168 -1.37 39.11 14.82
CA PHE A 168 -1.46 38.16 15.94
C PHE A 168 -2.44 37.01 15.70
N TYR A 169 -3.64 37.30 15.16
CA TYR A 169 -4.65 36.28 14.88
C TYR A 169 -4.17 35.23 13.85
N ILE A 170 -3.34 35.63 12.87
CA ILE A 170 -2.79 34.68 11.87
C ILE A 170 -1.81 33.72 12.53
N ARG A 171 -1.02 34.20 13.51
CA ARG A 171 -0.09 33.35 14.28
C ARG A 171 -0.84 32.34 15.15
N ILE A 172 -1.95 32.76 15.78
CA ILE A 172 -2.84 31.84 16.51
C ILE A 172 -3.37 30.76 15.57
N ILE A 173 -3.88 31.14 14.39
CA ILE A 173 -4.38 30.19 13.39
C ILE A 173 -3.29 29.19 12.99
N ALA A 174 -2.05 29.66 12.76
CA ALA A 174 -0.93 28.78 12.43
C ALA A 174 -0.66 27.73 13.53
N ASN A 175 -0.66 28.14 14.80
CA ASN A 175 -0.44 27.26 15.92
C ASN A 175 -1.60 26.26 16.12
N LEU A 176 -2.85 26.71 15.93
CA LEU A 176 -4.02 25.83 15.98
C LEU A 176 -4.01 24.78 14.86
N LEU A 177 -3.63 25.18 13.64
CA LEU A 177 -3.46 24.25 12.52
C LEU A 177 -2.35 23.24 12.81
N LEU A 178 -1.20 23.68 13.34
CA LEU A 178 -0.11 22.79 13.73
C LEU A 178 -0.56 21.78 14.79
N ALA A 179 -1.27 22.24 15.83
CA ALA A 179 -1.81 21.36 16.87
C ALA A 179 -2.81 20.36 16.29
N THR A 180 -3.70 20.80 15.40
CA THR A 180 -4.69 19.94 14.74
C THR A 180 -4.04 18.88 13.87
N ILE A 181 -3.04 19.25 13.06
CA ILE A 181 -2.25 18.31 12.23
C ILE A 181 -1.54 17.29 13.13
N THR A 182 -0.93 17.74 14.22
CA THR A 182 -0.19 16.88 15.16
C THR A 182 -1.12 15.90 15.86
N ILE A 183 -2.26 16.38 16.38
CA ILE A 183 -3.28 15.52 17.01
C ILE A 183 -3.84 14.52 15.99
N ALA A 184 -4.16 14.95 14.77
CA ALA A 184 -4.63 14.07 13.71
C ALA A 184 -3.60 12.97 13.40
N ALA A 185 -2.31 13.31 13.32
CA ALA A 185 -1.24 12.33 13.13
C ALA A 185 -1.15 11.33 14.29
N PHE A 186 -1.25 11.78 15.55
CA PHE A 186 -1.29 10.89 16.71
C PHE A 186 -2.52 9.98 16.75
N VAL A 187 -3.69 10.50 16.39
CA VAL A 187 -4.93 9.72 16.29
C VAL A 187 -4.84 8.68 15.17
N ALA A 188 -4.29 9.07 14.00
CA ALA A 188 -4.05 8.17 12.89
C ALA A 188 -3.00 7.09 13.25
N TYR A 189 -1.97 7.43 14.01
CA TYR A 189 -1.01 6.45 14.52
C TYR A 189 -1.66 5.45 15.50
N LYS A 190 -2.59 5.91 16.34
CA LYS A 190 -3.36 5.07 17.26
C LYS A 190 -4.43 4.22 16.57
N LYS A 191 -4.75 4.47 15.30
CA LYS A 191 -5.72 3.66 14.54
C LYS A 191 -5.24 2.22 14.35
N PRO A 192 -6.16 1.28 14.12
CA PRO A 192 -5.92 -0.14 14.22
C PRO A 192 -4.98 -0.74 13.17
N ILE A 193 -4.23 -0.01 12.34
CA ILE A 193 -3.36 -0.65 11.32
C ILE A 193 -2.28 -1.51 11.97
N ILE A 194 -1.63 -1.02 13.04
CA ILE A 194 -0.63 -1.80 13.80
C ILE A 194 -1.32 -2.96 14.53
N LYS A 195 -2.47 -2.70 15.15
CA LYS A 195 -3.24 -3.73 15.86
C LYS A 195 -3.71 -4.83 14.89
N HIS A 196 -4.35 -4.45 13.81
CA HIS A 196 -4.93 -5.33 12.82
C HIS A 196 -3.86 -6.13 12.11
N GLN A 197 -2.74 -5.55 11.67
CA GLN A 197 -1.65 -6.36 11.08
C GLN A 197 -1.05 -7.33 12.09
N PHE A 198 -0.76 -6.87 13.32
CA PHE A 198 -0.26 -7.73 14.38
C PHE A 198 -1.23 -8.87 14.70
N PHE A 199 -2.53 -8.57 14.82
CA PHE A 199 -3.57 -9.55 15.07
C PHE A 199 -3.78 -10.47 13.87
N THR A 200 -3.78 -9.98 12.62
CA THR A 200 -3.84 -10.82 11.42
C THR A 200 -2.70 -11.84 11.44
N TYR A 201 -1.46 -11.41 11.69
CA TYR A 201 -0.31 -12.31 11.75
C TYR A 201 -0.40 -13.32 12.89
N GLN A 202 -0.83 -12.89 14.07
CA GLN A 202 -1.02 -13.78 15.21
C GLN A 202 -2.14 -14.81 14.94
N GLN A 203 -3.27 -14.38 14.36
CA GLN A 203 -4.38 -15.28 14.00
C GLN A 203 -3.95 -16.27 12.90
N MET A 204 -3.23 -15.79 11.90
CA MET A 204 -2.67 -16.63 10.83
C MET A 204 -1.77 -17.72 11.40
N HIS A 205 -0.87 -17.37 12.31
CA HIS A 205 -0.04 -18.34 13.01
C HIS A 205 -0.89 -19.36 13.79
N VAL A 206 -1.86 -18.91 14.60
CA VAL A 206 -2.76 -19.79 15.36
C VAL A 206 -3.52 -20.75 14.43
N HIS A 207 -4.03 -20.27 13.31
CA HIS A 207 -4.76 -21.11 12.35
C HIS A 207 -3.86 -22.13 11.66
N ILE A 208 -2.63 -21.76 11.28
CA ILE A 208 -1.67 -22.68 10.68
C ILE A 208 -1.28 -23.79 11.67
N THR A 209 -0.98 -23.42 12.91
CA THR A 209 -0.68 -24.38 13.98
C THR A 209 -1.89 -25.28 14.28
N ASN A 210 -3.10 -24.72 14.26
CA ASN A 210 -4.33 -25.49 14.44
C ASN A 210 -4.53 -26.52 13.31
N ILE A 211 -4.30 -26.13 12.05
CA ILE A 211 -4.33 -27.05 10.91
C ILE A 211 -3.26 -28.13 11.09
N ALA A 212 -2.03 -27.77 11.44
CA ALA A 212 -0.94 -28.72 11.62
C ALA A 212 -1.23 -29.80 12.66
N ASN A 213 -1.86 -29.40 13.77
CA ASN A 213 -2.14 -30.30 14.88
C ASN A 213 -3.38 -31.18 14.67
N ASN A 214 -4.30 -30.79 13.78
CA ASN A 214 -5.61 -31.44 13.63
C ASN A 214 -5.90 -31.98 12.24
N ALA A 215 -5.16 -31.56 11.22
CA ALA A 215 -5.36 -32.05 9.86
C ALA A 215 -4.78 -33.45 9.70
N SER A 216 -5.56 -34.33 9.08
CA SER A 216 -5.10 -35.66 8.69
C SER A 216 -4.37 -35.62 7.34
N ALA A 217 -3.60 -36.66 7.01
CA ALA A 217 -2.95 -36.78 5.69
C ALA A 217 -3.96 -36.85 4.52
N ARG A 218 -5.24 -37.10 4.79
CA ARG A 218 -6.33 -37.11 3.79
C ARG A 218 -7.02 -35.75 3.66
N ASP A 219 -6.82 -34.85 4.62
CA ASP A 219 -7.47 -33.54 4.60
C ASP A 219 -6.84 -32.64 3.53
N VAL A 220 -7.62 -31.71 3.01
CA VAL A 220 -7.16 -30.76 1.99
C VAL A 220 -7.18 -29.34 2.55
N VAL A 221 -6.07 -28.64 2.38
CA VAL A 221 -5.92 -27.24 2.79
C VAL A 221 -5.92 -26.34 1.56
N PHE A 222 -6.81 -25.35 1.54
CA PHE A 222 -6.88 -24.31 0.54
C PHE A 222 -6.33 -23.00 1.09
N LEU A 223 -5.47 -22.35 0.32
CA LEU A 223 -4.90 -21.05 0.64
C LEU A 223 -5.29 -20.03 -0.43
N SER A 224 -5.62 -18.80 -0.04
CA SER A 224 -5.59 -17.72 -1.01
C SER A 224 -4.14 -17.43 -1.45
N GLU A 225 -3.94 -16.96 -2.69
CA GLU A 225 -2.60 -16.68 -3.20
C GLU A 225 -1.86 -15.66 -2.31
N LEU A 226 -2.59 -14.69 -1.74
CA LEU A 226 -2.03 -13.66 -0.85
C LEU A 226 -1.62 -14.20 0.53
N THR A 227 -2.15 -15.34 0.93
CA THR A 227 -1.82 -15.99 2.21
C THR A 227 -0.55 -16.83 2.15
N LYS A 228 -0.19 -17.29 0.95
CA LYS A 228 0.92 -18.21 0.71
C LYS A 228 2.26 -17.80 1.36
N PRO A 229 2.70 -16.52 1.31
CA PRO A 229 3.96 -16.13 1.97
C PRO A 229 3.92 -16.30 3.49
N ALA A 230 2.83 -15.90 4.14
CA ALA A 230 2.65 -16.07 5.58
C ALA A 230 2.56 -17.56 5.95
N PHE A 231 1.83 -18.35 5.14
CA PHE A 231 1.72 -19.79 5.33
C PHE A 231 3.08 -20.49 5.31
N PHE A 232 3.92 -20.21 4.31
CA PHE A 232 5.25 -20.79 4.22
C PHE A 232 6.16 -20.35 5.35
N TYR A 233 6.12 -19.07 5.71
CA TYR A 233 6.93 -18.54 6.81
C TYR A 233 6.63 -19.27 8.12
N TYR A 234 5.36 -19.35 8.52
CA TYR A 234 4.99 -20.01 9.78
C TYR A 234 5.12 -21.53 9.70
N SER A 235 4.85 -22.14 8.56
CA SER A 235 5.09 -23.58 8.37
C SER A 235 6.58 -23.93 8.49
N TYR A 236 7.47 -23.07 7.99
CA TYR A 236 8.92 -23.24 8.14
C TYR A 236 9.35 -23.08 9.60
N LEU A 237 8.89 -22.05 10.30
CA LEU A 237 9.24 -21.80 11.71
C LEU A 237 8.87 -22.97 12.62
N GLU A 238 7.69 -23.55 12.38
CA GLU A 238 7.15 -24.65 13.18
C GLU A 238 7.53 -26.04 12.63
N ASN A 239 8.33 -26.10 11.56
CA ASN A 239 8.70 -27.34 10.86
C ASN A 239 7.50 -28.21 10.44
N ILE A 240 6.43 -27.55 9.97
CA ILE A 240 5.19 -28.18 9.55
C ILE A 240 5.21 -28.39 8.03
N LYS A 241 4.81 -29.58 7.56
CA LYS A 241 4.55 -29.87 6.14
C LYS A 241 3.09 -30.18 5.92
N ILE A 242 2.33 -29.19 5.49
CA ILE A 242 0.91 -29.33 5.11
C ILE A 242 0.80 -29.22 3.59
N PRO A 243 0.35 -30.28 2.89
CA PRO A 243 -0.07 -30.20 1.50
C PRO A 243 -1.21 -29.18 1.36
N HIS A 244 -1.11 -28.28 0.39
CA HIS A 244 -2.11 -27.24 0.16
C HIS A 244 -2.36 -27.00 -1.33
N LYS A 245 -3.55 -26.49 -1.63
CA LYS A 245 -3.98 -25.98 -2.93
C LYS A 245 -4.19 -24.48 -2.85
N ILE A 246 -4.04 -23.80 -3.97
CA ILE A 246 -4.40 -22.38 -4.07
C ILE A 246 -5.86 -22.27 -4.51
N ILE A 247 -6.61 -21.39 -3.86
CA ILE A 247 -7.98 -21.06 -4.23
C ILE A 247 -7.99 -20.45 -5.63
N ASN A 248 -8.79 -21.02 -6.53
CA ASN A 248 -8.96 -20.47 -7.88
C ASN A 248 -9.87 -19.24 -7.84
N ASP A 249 -9.59 -18.25 -8.70
CA ASP A 249 -10.45 -17.07 -8.90
C ASP A 249 -11.82 -17.46 -9.52
N ASP A 250 -11.92 -18.62 -10.17
CA ASP A 250 -13.21 -19.19 -10.61
C ASP A 250 -13.95 -19.88 -9.45
N LEU A 251 -14.92 -19.16 -8.89
CA LEU A 251 -15.72 -19.61 -7.76
C LEU A 251 -16.62 -20.81 -8.07
N LYS A 252 -17.05 -20.99 -9.32
CA LYS A 252 -17.85 -22.17 -9.70
C LYS A 252 -16.99 -23.42 -9.68
N LEU A 253 -15.76 -23.29 -10.19
CA LEU A 253 -14.79 -24.37 -10.11
C LEU A 253 -14.45 -24.68 -8.65
N LEU A 254 -14.17 -23.66 -7.83
CA LEU A 254 -13.91 -23.82 -6.40
C LEU A 254 -15.05 -24.57 -5.70
N GLU A 255 -16.30 -24.17 -5.91
CA GLU A 255 -17.46 -24.85 -5.34
C GLU A 255 -17.50 -26.34 -5.73
N SER A 256 -17.31 -26.65 -7.02
CA SER A 256 -17.30 -28.04 -7.49
C SER A 256 -16.18 -28.88 -6.88
N GLU A 257 -14.98 -28.31 -6.73
CA GLU A 257 -13.84 -28.97 -6.11
C GLU A 257 -14.08 -29.23 -4.61
N LEU A 258 -14.63 -28.24 -3.90
CA LEU A 258 -14.95 -28.38 -2.47
C LEU A 258 -15.96 -29.52 -2.25
N ILE A 259 -16.99 -29.61 -3.10
CA ILE A 259 -17.99 -30.69 -3.03
C ILE A 259 -17.31 -32.03 -3.28
N GLN A 260 -16.54 -32.16 -4.36
CA GLN A 260 -15.89 -33.42 -4.72
C GLN A 260 -14.93 -33.92 -3.62
N ILE A 261 -14.13 -33.02 -3.03
CA ILE A 261 -13.18 -33.37 -1.98
C ILE A 261 -13.93 -33.81 -0.71
N PHE A 262 -14.96 -33.07 -0.30
CA PHE A 262 -15.73 -33.44 0.88
C PHE A 262 -16.44 -34.78 0.69
N ASP A 263 -17.04 -35.01 -0.48
CA ASP A 263 -17.75 -36.25 -0.77
C ASP A 263 -16.77 -37.46 -0.86
N SER A 264 -15.47 -37.22 -1.07
CA SER A 264 -14.43 -38.25 -0.98
C SER A 264 -14.04 -38.66 0.46
N GLY A 265 -14.62 -38.00 1.47
CA GLY A 265 -14.37 -38.27 2.89
C GLY A 265 -13.24 -37.46 3.52
N ALA A 266 -12.74 -36.44 2.81
CA ALA A 266 -11.68 -35.55 3.30
C ALA A 266 -12.27 -34.31 3.99
N ASN A 267 -11.71 -33.92 5.13
CA ASN A 267 -12.03 -32.61 5.71
C ASN A 267 -11.34 -31.51 4.91
N ILE A 268 -11.95 -30.33 4.88
CA ILE A 268 -11.45 -29.19 4.14
C ILE A 268 -11.13 -28.05 5.09
N TRP A 269 -9.96 -27.45 4.91
CA TRP A 269 -9.51 -26.28 5.63
C TRP A 269 -9.25 -25.16 4.62
N ILE A 270 -9.84 -23.99 4.80
CA ILE A 270 -9.64 -22.82 3.94
C ILE A 270 -9.04 -21.72 4.80
N LEU A 271 -7.92 -21.17 4.35
CA LEU A 271 -7.21 -20.10 5.03
C LEU A 271 -6.90 -18.97 4.03
N ALA A 272 -7.37 -17.77 4.34
CA ALA A 272 -7.16 -16.61 3.51
C ALA A 272 -6.89 -15.37 4.37
N SER A 273 -6.10 -14.44 3.85
CA SER A 273 -5.77 -13.15 4.43
C SER A 273 -5.61 -12.14 3.29
N HIS A 274 -5.83 -10.85 3.58
CA HIS A 274 -5.69 -9.78 2.59
C HIS A 274 -6.59 -9.96 1.34
N TYR A 275 -7.72 -10.66 1.48
CA TYR A 275 -8.71 -10.87 0.43
C TYR A 275 -9.63 -9.64 0.24
N SER A 276 -10.27 -9.53 -0.92
CA SER A 276 -11.31 -8.51 -1.14
C SER A 276 -12.58 -8.86 -0.35
N PHE A 277 -13.41 -7.84 -0.08
CA PHE A 277 -14.67 -8.04 0.62
C PHE A 277 -15.60 -8.98 -0.16
N GLU A 278 -15.63 -8.85 -1.49
CA GLU A 278 -16.45 -9.66 -2.39
C GLU A 278 -16.05 -11.14 -2.31
N LEU A 279 -14.75 -11.44 -2.44
CA LEU A 279 -14.24 -12.81 -2.38
C LEU A 279 -14.55 -13.49 -1.04
N LYS A 280 -14.43 -12.74 0.06
CA LYS A 280 -14.77 -13.23 1.41
C LYS A 280 -16.25 -13.64 1.47
N GLU A 281 -17.15 -12.74 1.08
CA GLU A 281 -18.59 -12.99 1.16
C GLU A 281 -18.99 -14.15 0.25
N GLU A 282 -18.43 -14.24 -0.96
CA GLU A 282 -18.71 -15.34 -1.89
C GLU A 282 -18.26 -16.70 -1.36
N ILE A 283 -17.04 -16.81 -0.83
CA ILE A 283 -16.54 -18.05 -0.22
C ILE A 283 -17.40 -18.44 1.01
N MET A 284 -17.78 -17.46 1.84
CA MET A 284 -18.68 -17.70 2.98
C MET A 284 -20.05 -18.20 2.54
N ILE A 285 -20.62 -17.62 1.49
CA ILE A 285 -21.92 -18.04 0.93
C ILE A 285 -21.81 -19.48 0.41
N ILE A 286 -20.76 -19.81 -0.35
CA ILE A 286 -20.53 -21.19 -0.83
C ILE A 286 -20.43 -22.15 0.35
N ALA A 287 -19.59 -21.84 1.34
CA ALA A 287 -19.38 -22.69 2.51
C ALA A 287 -20.68 -22.95 3.27
N ARG A 288 -21.48 -21.91 3.53
CA ARG A 288 -22.76 -22.04 4.24
C ARG A 288 -23.80 -22.78 3.40
N ARG A 289 -24.07 -22.32 2.18
CA ARG A 289 -25.10 -22.88 1.29
C ARG A 289 -24.89 -24.38 1.07
N VAL A 290 -23.64 -24.80 0.87
CA VAL A 290 -23.31 -26.17 0.50
C VAL A 290 -23.14 -27.07 1.73
N PHE A 291 -22.53 -26.56 2.80
CA PHE A 291 -22.03 -27.42 3.89
C PHE A 291 -22.71 -27.25 5.25
N GLU A 292 -23.46 -26.18 5.50
CA GLU A 292 -24.04 -25.88 6.84
C GLU A 292 -24.94 -27.01 7.37
N ASN A 293 -25.62 -27.73 6.49
CA ASN A 293 -26.50 -28.85 6.88
C ASN A 293 -25.81 -30.24 6.87
N LYS A 294 -24.68 -30.39 6.16
CA LYS A 294 -24.01 -31.70 5.94
C LYS A 294 -22.67 -31.87 6.65
N ALA A 295 -22.05 -30.79 7.12
CA ALA A 295 -20.76 -30.78 7.78
C ALA A 295 -20.84 -30.17 9.18
N ASP A 296 -19.81 -30.39 9.98
CA ASP A 296 -19.47 -29.52 11.11
C ASP A 296 -18.65 -28.34 10.56
N LEU A 297 -19.32 -27.18 10.46
CA LEU A 297 -18.80 -25.99 9.78
C LEU A 297 -18.33 -24.96 10.81
N THR A 298 -17.02 -24.68 10.82
CA THR A 298 -16.43 -23.60 11.62
C THR A 298 -15.99 -22.46 10.71
N ILE A 299 -16.47 -21.24 10.95
CA ILE A 299 -16.05 -20.03 10.22
C ILE A 299 -15.55 -18.98 11.22
N SER A 300 -14.34 -18.48 10.99
CA SER A 300 -13.76 -17.33 11.69
C SER A 300 -13.29 -16.30 10.67
N THR A 301 -13.66 -15.04 10.83
CA THR A 301 -13.26 -13.91 9.96
C THR A 301 -12.65 -12.75 10.74
N LYS A 302 -12.05 -13.07 11.89
CA LYS A 302 -11.51 -12.07 12.81
C LYS A 302 -10.23 -11.44 12.27
N ASP A 303 -10.09 -10.13 12.51
CA ASP A 303 -8.86 -9.38 12.32
C ASP A 303 -8.23 -9.55 10.92
N GLY A 304 -9.04 -9.64 9.86
CA GLY A 304 -8.59 -9.71 8.46
C GLY A 304 -8.05 -11.05 7.98
N ALA A 305 -8.16 -12.09 8.80
CA ALA A 305 -7.94 -13.48 8.40
C ALA A 305 -9.28 -14.21 8.34
N MET A 306 -9.47 -15.01 7.30
CA MET A 306 -10.58 -15.92 7.13
C MET A 306 -10.07 -17.34 7.30
N PHE A 307 -10.74 -18.08 8.17
CA PHE A 307 -10.51 -19.48 8.42
C PHE A 307 -11.84 -20.22 8.35
N ILE A 308 -11.93 -21.22 7.49
CA ILE A 308 -13.10 -22.08 7.35
C ILE A 308 -12.65 -23.53 7.52
N LYS A 309 -13.29 -24.26 8.42
CA LYS A 309 -13.15 -25.71 8.54
C LYS A 309 -14.47 -26.35 8.17
N ILE A 310 -14.43 -27.28 7.23
CA ILE A 310 -15.56 -28.10 6.80
C ILE A 310 -15.19 -29.54 7.15
N ALA A 311 -15.76 -30.07 8.24
CA ALA A 311 -15.46 -31.41 8.71
C ALA A 311 -16.67 -32.33 8.62
N HIS A 312 -16.43 -33.63 8.44
CA HIS A 312 -17.49 -34.60 8.60
C HIS A 312 -17.98 -34.59 10.05
N LYS A 313 -19.31 -34.61 10.25
CA LYS A 313 -19.89 -34.79 11.58
C LYS A 313 -19.34 -36.10 12.14
N LYS A 314 -18.78 -36.07 13.35
CA LYS A 314 -18.43 -37.32 14.04
C LYS A 314 -19.74 -38.08 14.21
N TYR A 315 -19.85 -39.25 13.58
CA TYR A 315 -20.86 -40.21 14.00
C TYR A 315 -20.50 -40.57 15.43
N ASP A 316 -21.39 -40.27 16.38
CA ASP A 316 -21.31 -40.88 17.70
C ASP A 316 -21.32 -42.38 17.48
N SER A 317 -20.15 -43.00 17.60
CA SER A 317 -20.03 -44.44 17.68
C SER A 317 -20.90 -44.86 18.85
N ALA A 318 -22.05 -45.47 18.55
CA ALA A 318 -22.91 -46.06 19.55
C ALA A 318 -22.03 -46.93 20.47
N PRO A 319 -22.16 -46.81 21.80
CA PRO A 319 -21.43 -47.68 22.70
C PRO A 319 -21.88 -49.11 22.43
N THR A 320 -20.95 -49.94 21.95
CA THR A 320 -21.10 -51.40 21.85
C THR A 320 -21.27 -52.04 23.20
#